data_AF-A0A1H9DDG7-F1
#
_entry.id   AF-A0A1H9DDG7-F1
#
_cell.length_a   1.000
_cell.length_b   1.000
_cell.length_c   1.000
_cell.angle_alpha   90.00
_cell.angle_beta   90.00
_cell.angle_gamma   90.00
#
_symmetry.space_group_name_H-M   'P 1'
#
loop_
_entity.id
_entity.type
_entity.pdbx_description
1 polymer ?
#
loop_
_entity_poly.entity_id
_entity_poly.type
_entity_poly.pdbx_seq_one_letter_code
_entity_poly.pdbx_strand_id
1 'polypeptide(L)'
;MSERFNQRLRALRSGGCLTFTLAEAQNLFGMTSSAFADASQMAIRRQALFKPRQGLYVIPSHRDGPLRAPPMQDIIDDIMTHDRAPYYVGLLSAAKAHGARVPAGTPFQVVSSKILRSFRLSAQHVEFFHRKNMPPLDMLQRRRGDVAQLRLSSALLTAVDLLRYRRHMASHDLVRTMLGEMAGCMDVAEVPLLLGFTPVSVLQRLGYFLDLAGAKQLADTIAERIDGASRPTGLGPVGHTSKAKPALERRWQLFSQ
;
A
#
# COMPACT_ATOMS: atom_id res chain seq x y z
N MET A 1 8.63 -6.76 -35.53
CA MET A 1 8.49 -7.51 -34.26
C MET A 1 8.19 -8.95 -34.66
N SER A 2 8.99 -9.92 -34.22
CA SER A 2 8.83 -11.30 -34.70
C SER A 2 7.53 -11.90 -34.17
N GLU A 3 6.84 -12.68 -35.00
CA GLU A 3 5.59 -13.36 -34.65
C GLU A 3 5.76 -14.32 -33.46
N ARG A 4 6.93 -14.97 -33.38
CA ARG A 4 7.37 -15.78 -32.23
C ARG A 4 7.34 -15.02 -30.90
N PHE A 5 7.78 -13.77 -30.86
CA PHE A 5 7.79 -12.96 -29.64
C PHE A 5 6.38 -12.76 -29.09
N ASN A 6 5.46 -12.36 -29.98
CA ASN A 6 4.06 -12.14 -29.62
C ASN A 6 3.34 -13.43 -29.21
N GLN A 7 3.62 -14.54 -29.92
CA GLN A 7 3.07 -15.85 -29.58
C GLN A 7 3.50 -16.27 -28.17
N ARG A 8 4.77 -16.05 -27.82
CA ARG A 8 5.29 -16.40 -26.49
C ARG A 8 4.71 -15.52 -25.38
N LEU A 9 4.56 -14.22 -25.61
CA LEU A 9 3.87 -13.32 -24.66
C LEU A 9 2.43 -13.77 -24.40
N ARG A 10 1.70 -14.18 -25.46
CA ARG A 10 0.35 -14.73 -25.31
C ARG A 10 0.34 -16.02 -24.49
N ALA A 11 1.27 -16.93 -24.76
CA ALA A 11 1.38 -18.19 -24.02
C ALA A 11 1.68 -17.97 -22.51
N LEU A 12 2.62 -17.08 -22.18
CA LEU A 12 2.91 -16.71 -20.79
C LEU A 12 1.67 -16.15 -20.09
N ARG A 13 0.96 -15.24 -20.76
CA ARG A 13 -0.27 -14.65 -20.23
C ARG A 13 -1.38 -15.69 -20.00
N SER A 14 -1.58 -16.61 -20.95
CA SER A 14 -2.56 -17.70 -20.81
C SER A 14 -2.20 -18.66 -19.68
N GLY A 15 -0.90 -18.81 -19.36
CA GLY A 15 -0.43 -19.57 -18.21
C GLY A 15 -0.51 -18.82 -16.86
N GLY A 16 -1.09 -17.62 -16.83
CA GLY A 16 -1.19 -16.81 -15.60
C GLY A 16 0.09 -16.07 -15.22
N CYS A 17 1.12 -16.09 -16.08
CA CYS A 17 2.35 -15.35 -15.84
C CYS A 17 2.21 -13.92 -16.38
N LEU A 18 2.28 -12.92 -15.50
CA LEU A 18 2.13 -11.51 -15.83
C LEU A 18 3.45 -10.74 -15.87
N THR A 19 4.52 -11.29 -15.31
CA THR A 19 5.83 -10.64 -15.26
C THR A 19 6.94 -11.63 -15.61
N PHE A 20 8.07 -11.12 -16.06
CA PHE A 20 9.29 -11.91 -16.23
C PHE A 20 10.52 -11.01 -16.16
N THR A 21 11.65 -11.60 -15.78
CA THR A 21 12.93 -10.92 -15.65
C THR A 21 13.74 -10.98 -16.95
N LEU A 22 14.73 -10.09 -17.08
CA LEU A 22 15.69 -10.14 -18.19
C LEU A 22 16.48 -11.47 -18.22
N ALA A 23 16.75 -12.05 -17.04
CA ALA A 23 17.43 -13.33 -16.93
C ALA A 23 16.60 -14.48 -17.51
N GLU A 24 15.28 -14.45 -17.29
CA GLU A 24 14.35 -15.45 -17.85
C GLU A 24 14.11 -15.24 -19.34
N ALA A 25 14.21 -13.99 -19.83
CA ALA A 25 13.86 -13.64 -21.20
C ALA A 25 14.61 -14.45 -22.27
N GLN A 26 15.91 -14.71 -22.10
CA GLN A 26 16.68 -15.48 -23.08
C GLN A 26 16.11 -16.89 -23.25
N ASN A 27 15.84 -17.57 -22.12
CA ASN A 27 15.29 -18.92 -22.10
C ASN A 27 13.83 -18.95 -22.58
N LEU A 28 13.05 -17.93 -22.20
CA LEU A 28 11.65 -17.84 -22.56
C LEU A 28 11.44 -17.61 -24.06
N PHE A 29 12.26 -16.75 -24.68
CA PHE A 29 12.07 -16.34 -26.07
C PHE A 29 13.04 -17.01 -27.06
N GLY A 30 14.07 -17.73 -26.57
CA GLY A 30 15.09 -18.36 -27.41
C GLY A 30 15.88 -17.33 -28.21
N MET A 31 16.14 -16.16 -27.62
CA MET A 31 16.78 -15.01 -28.27
C MET A 31 18.07 -14.62 -27.55
N THR A 32 19.02 -14.07 -28.31
CA THR A 32 20.20 -13.41 -27.74
C THR A 32 19.80 -12.15 -26.96
N SER A 33 20.65 -11.69 -26.05
CA SER A 33 20.42 -10.45 -25.28
C SER A 33 20.15 -9.24 -26.18
N SER A 34 20.90 -9.08 -27.27
CA SER A 34 20.75 -7.97 -28.21
C SER A 34 19.41 -8.04 -28.95
N ALA A 35 19.06 -9.22 -29.48
CA ALA A 35 17.79 -9.41 -30.18
C ALA A 35 16.58 -9.17 -29.26
N PHE A 36 16.67 -9.61 -28.00
CA PHE A 36 15.63 -9.34 -27.00
C PHE A 36 15.56 -7.85 -26.62
N ALA A 37 16.69 -7.15 -26.50
CA ALA A 37 16.72 -5.73 -26.22
C ALA A 37 15.96 -4.93 -27.29
N ASP A 38 16.25 -5.17 -28.57
CA ASP A 38 15.58 -4.51 -29.69
C ASP A 38 14.08 -4.84 -29.75
N ALA A 39 13.74 -6.13 -29.60
CA ALA A 39 12.35 -6.60 -29.62
C ALA A 39 11.53 -6.02 -28.46
N SER A 40 12.09 -6.04 -27.24
CA SER A 40 11.42 -5.51 -26.04
C SER A 40 11.26 -3.99 -26.12
N GLN A 41 12.25 -3.24 -26.62
CA GLN A 41 12.13 -1.79 -26.81
C GLN A 41 11.03 -1.46 -27.82
N MET A 42 10.94 -2.19 -28.93
CA MET A 42 9.85 -2.03 -29.88
C MET A 42 8.48 -2.36 -29.26
N ALA A 43 8.38 -3.42 -28.47
CA ALA A 43 7.16 -3.81 -27.78
C ALA A 43 6.71 -2.76 -26.75
N ILE A 44 7.66 -2.18 -26.00
CA ILE A 44 7.39 -1.11 -25.04
C ILE A 44 6.86 0.14 -25.74
N ARG A 45 7.47 0.56 -26.87
CA ARG A 45 6.97 1.69 -27.67
C ARG A 45 5.53 1.49 -28.15
N ARG A 46 5.14 0.25 -28.43
CA ARG A 46 3.80 -0.13 -28.87
C ARG A 46 2.84 -0.49 -27.72
N GLN A 47 3.24 -0.29 -26.46
CA GLN A 47 2.47 -0.65 -25.27
C GLN A 47 2.09 -2.15 -25.21
N ALA A 48 2.81 -3.01 -25.94
CA ALA A 48 2.66 -4.46 -25.93
C ALA A 48 3.50 -5.14 -24.83
N LEU A 49 4.31 -4.36 -24.12
CA LEU A 49 5.11 -4.76 -22.96
C LEU A 49 5.35 -3.53 -22.09
N PHE A 50 5.43 -3.69 -20.77
CA PHE A 50 5.84 -2.61 -19.88
C PHE A 50 7.12 -2.97 -19.13
N LYS A 51 7.86 -1.94 -18.67
CA LYS A 51 9.12 -2.11 -17.95
C LYS A 51 9.14 -1.21 -16.70
N PRO A 52 8.54 -1.64 -15.57
CA PRO A 52 8.45 -0.84 -14.35
C PRO A 52 9.79 -0.67 -13.62
N ARG A 53 10.73 -1.60 -13.85
CA ARG A 53 12.08 -1.61 -13.30
C ARG A 53 13.08 -2.04 -14.35
N GLN A 54 14.34 -1.69 -14.15
CA GLN A 54 15.41 -2.24 -14.96
C GLN A 54 15.46 -3.76 -14.76
N GLY A 55 15.41 -4.50 -15.87
CA GLY A 55 15.47 -5.96 -15.85
C GLY A 55 14.16 -6.67 -15.49
N LEU A 56 13.05 -5.95 -15.30
CA LEU A 56 11.73 -6.53 -15.06
C LEU A 56 10.74 -6.05 -16.12
N TYR A 57 9.99 -7.00 -16.68
CA TYR A 57 9.01 -6.77 -17.73
C TYR A 57 7.63 -7.24 -17.28
N VAL A 58 6.60 -6.50 -17.67
CA VAL A 58 5.20 -6.78 -17.36
C VAL A 58 4.43 -6.98 -18.65
N ILE A 59 3.76 -8.12 -18.75
CA ILE A 59 2.92 -8.51 -19.87
C ILE A 59 1.55 -7.82 -19.72
N PRO A 60 1.09 -7.07 -20.72
CA PRO A 60 -0.22 -6.43 -20.65
C PRO A 60 -1.35 -7.46 -20.58
N SER A 61 -2.35 -7.17 -19.76
CA SER A 61 -3.60 -7.93 -19.67
C SER A 61 -4.68 -7.29 -20.54
N HIS A 62 -5.68 -8.08 -20.94
CA HIS A 62 -6.71 -7.69 -21.92
C HIS A 62 -8.14 -7.98 -21.43
N ARG A 63 -8.36 -8.14 -20.11
CA ARG A 63 -9.57 -8.79 -19.57
C ARG A 63 -10.87 -8.37 -20.26
N ASP A 64 -11.10 -7.08 -20.54
CA ASP A 64 -12.28 -6.63 -21.32
C ASP A 64 -12.01 -5.36 -22.16
N GLY A 65 -10.84 -5.24 -22.81
CA GLY A 65 -10.53 -4.01 -23.56
C GLY A 65 -9.14 -3.95 -24.20
N PRO A 66 -8.68 -2.75 -24.63
CA PRO A 66 -7.36 -2.58 -25.21
C PRO A 66 -6.27 -3.01 -24.21
N LEU A 67 -5.17 -3.56 -24.72
CA LEU A 67 -4.03 -4.02 -23.91
C LEU A 67 -3.59 -2.92 -22.92
N ARG A 68 -3.63 -3.23 -21.64
CA ARG A 68 -3.23 -2.33 -20.55
C ARG A 68 -2.37 -3.06 -19.55
N ALA A 69 -1.64 -2.30 -18.74
CA ALA A 69 -0.92 -2.87 -17.62
C ALA A 69 -1.93 -3.61 -16.71
N PRO A 70 -1.59 -4.83 -16.22
CA PRO A 70 -2.44 -5.53 -15.26
C PRO A 70 -2.68 -4.67 -14.00
N PRO A 71 -3.76 -4.94 -13.23
CA PRO A 71 -3.97 -4.31 -11.94
C PRO A 71 -2.73 -4.44 -11.04
N MET A 72 -2.35 -3.36 -10.32
CA MET A 72 -1.16 -3.38 -9.45
C MET A 72 -1.20 -4.51 -8.42
N GLN A 73 -2.39 -4.87 -7.92
CA GLN A 73 -2.57 -5.98 -6.98
C GLN A 73 -2.07 -7.33 -7.53
N ASP A 74 -2.01 -7.50 -8.84
CA ASP A 74 -1.59 -8.76 -9.47
C ASP A 74 -0.09 -8.82 -9.80
N ILE A 75 0.63 -7.70 -9.70
CA ILE A 75 2.04 -7.61 -10.12
C ILE A 75 2.97 -6.97 -9.09
N ILE A 76 2.42 -6.35 -8.04
CA ILE A 76 3.24 -5.65 -7.06
C ILE A 76 4.18 -6.59 -6.31
N ASP A 77 3.76 -7.83 -6.02
CA ASP A 77 4.62 -8.82 -5.34
C ASP A 77 5.85 -9.16 -6.19
N ASP A 78 5.69 -9.35 -7.50
CA ASP A 78 6.79 -9.59 -8.43
C ASP A 78 7.74 -8.39 -8.50
N ILE A 79 7.19 -7.16 -8.56
CA ILE A 79 7.99 -5.92 -8.58
C ILE A 79 8.82 -5.80 -7.30
N MET A 80 8.21 -6.05 -6.15
CA MET A 80 8.88 -5.91 -4.86
C MET A 80 9.86 -7.05 -4.58
N THR A 81 9.57 -8.25 -5.07
CA THR A 81 10.49 -9.39 -5.06
C THR A 81 11.72 -9.11 -5.92
N HIS A 82 11.55 -8.56 -7.12
CA HIS A 82 12.64 -8.13 -8.00
C HIS A 82 13.53 -7.07 -7.34
N ASP A 83 12.93 -6.09 -6.68
CA ASP A 83 13.64 -5.05 -5.93
C ASP A 83 14.24 -5.57 -4.59
N ARG A 84 13.97 -6.84 -4.24
CA ARG A 84 14.31 -7.47 -2.94
C ARG A 84 13.90 -6.57 -1.78
N ALA A 85 12.69 -6.03 -1.85
CA ALA A 85 12.18 -5.02 -0.95
C ALA A 85 11.00 -5.59 -0.14
N PRO A 86 11.23 -5.99 1.14
CA PRO A 86 10.13 -6.32 2.04
C PRO A 86 9.10 -5.20 2.07
N TYR A 87 7.83 -5.56 1.88
CA TYR A 87 6.75 -4.60 1.66
C TYR A 87 5.41 -5.09 2.19
N TYR A 88 4.45 -4.16 2.25
CA TYR A 88 3.02 -4.46 2.28
C TYR A 88 2.23 -3.32 1.63
N VAL A 89 1.03 -3.62 1.15
CA VAL A 89 0.04 -2.63 0.70
C VAL A 89 -0.63 -2.06 1.93
N GLY A 90 -0.57 -0.73 2.10
CA GLY A 90 -1.03 -0.02 3.30
C GLY A 90 -1.83 1.24 2.98
N LEU A 91 -2.00 2.10 3.99
CA LEU A 91 -2.67 3.40 3.86
C LEU A 91 -4.04 3.28 3.14
N LEU A 92 -4.35 4.18 2.20
CA LEU A 92 -5.66 4.23 1.52
C LEU A 92 -5.90 3.00 0.64
N SER A 93 -4.84 2.40 0.07
CA SER A 93 -5.00 1.19 -0.73
C SER A 93 -5.48 0.00 0.11
N ALA A 94 -4.93 -0.14 1.32
CA ALA A 94 -5.44 -1.15 2.26
C ALA A 94 -6.79 -0.76 2.85
N ALA A 95 -7.02 0.52 3.13
CA ALA A 95 -8.31 0.98 3.67
C ALA A 95 -9.46 0.63 2.71
N LYS A 96 -9.26 0.84 1.40
CA LYS A 96 -10.20 0.43 0.36
C LYS A 96 -10.47 -1.08 0.40
N ALA A 97 -9.44 -1.89 0.61
CA ALA A 97 -9.57 -3.35 0.67
C ALA A 97 -10.34 -3.82 1.94
N HIS A 98 -10.35 -3.00 2.98
CA HIS A 98 -11.11 -3.19 4.22
C HIS A 98 -12.49 -2.49 4.20
N GLY A 99 -12.96 -2.04 3.03
CA GLY A 99 -14.31 -1.51 2.84
C GLY A 99 -14.45 0.00 3.00
N ALA A 100 -13.36 0.73 3.30
CA ALA A 100 -13.41 2.19 3.40
C ALA A 100 -13.60 2.85 2.02
N ARG A 101 -14.33 3.96 1.99
CA ARG A 101 -14.43 4.84 0.82
C ARG A 101 -13.19 5.70 0.74
N VAL A 102 -12.48 5.59 -0.39
CA VAL A 102 -11.27 6.38 -0.67
C VAL A 102 -11.50 7.32 -1.85
N PRO A 103 -10.86 8.51 -1.87
CA PRO A 103 -10.99 9.44 -2.98
C PRO A 103 -10.66 8.80 -4.33
N ALA A 104 -11.39 9.19 -5.38
CA ALA A 104 -11.09 8.76 -6.73
C ALA A 104 -9.69 9.24 -7.16
N GLY A 105 -8.97 8.42 -7.94
CA GLY A 105 -7.61 8.74 -8.39
C GLY A 105 -6.52 8.57 -7.32
N THR A 106 -6.85 8.05 -6.13
CA THR A 106 -5.86 7.70 -5.10
C THR A 106 -4.82 6.72 -5.69
N PRO A 107 -3.51 7.01 -5.55
CA PRO A 107 -2.44 6.10 -5.98
C PRO A 107 -2.52 4.74 -5.29
N PHE A 108 -1.91 3.72 -5.90
CA PHE A 108 -1.66 2.46 -5.23
C PHE A 108 -0.51 2.64 -4.24
N GLN A 109 -0.80 2.53 -2.94
CA GLN A 109 0.11 2.91 -1.86
C GLN A 109 0.76 1.67 -1.25
N VAL A 110 2.09 1.69 -1.21
CA VAL A 110 2.91 0.56 -0.76
C VAL A 110 3.89 1.05 0.28
N VAL A 111 3.93 0.37 1.43
CA VAL A 111 4.94 0.59 2.45
C VAL A 111 6.09 -0.38 2.23
N SER A 112 7.32 0.14 2.23
CA SER A 112 8.54 -0.63 1.97
C SER A 112 9.61 -0.34 3.02
N SER A 113 10.40 -1.37 3.32
CA SER A 113 11.63 -1.26 4.10
C SER A 113 12.75 -0.49 3.38
N LYS A 114 12.64 -0.33 2.05
CA LYS A 114 13.58 0.44 1.23
C LYS A 114 12.94 1.76 0.80
N ILE A 115 13.78 2.79 0.66
CA ILE A 115 13.37 4.05 0.02
C ILE A 115 13.31 3.80 -1.48
N LEU A 116 12.09 3.84 -2.04
CA LEU A 116 11.83 3.60 -3.46
C LEU A 116 11.19 4.83 -4.09
N ARG A 117 11.46 5.05 -5.37
CA ARG A 117 10.83 6.12 -6.14
C ARG A 117 9.45 5.67 -6.63
N SER A 118 8.46 6.52 -6.43
CA SER A 118 7.13 6.39 -7.02
C SER A 118 7.24 6.33 -8.54
N PHE A 119 6.35 5.57 -9.18
CA PHE A 119 6.36 5.40 -10.63
C PHE A 119 4.94 5.22 -11.17
N ARG A 120 4.79 5.41 -12.48
CA ARG A 120 3.54 5.15 -13.19
C ARG A 120 3.71 3.94 -14.09
N LEU A 121 2.69 3.10 -14.13
CA LEU A 121 2.57 2.00 -15.10
C LEU A 121 1.22 2.13 -15.79
N SER A 122 1.25 2.56 -17.06
CA SER A 122 0.04 2.97 -17.77
C SER A 122 -0.71 4.07 -16.98
N ALA A 123 -2.02 3.93 -16.75
CA ALA A 123 -2.82 4.87 -15.97
C ALA A 123 -2.63 4.75 -14.44
N GLN A 124 -1.98 3.69 -13.96
CA GLN A 124 -1.84 3.43 -12.52
C GLN A 124 -0.59 4.16 -11.98
N HIS A 125 -0.74 4.83 -10.84
CA HIS A 125 0.34 5.47 -10.11
C HIS A 125 0.62 4.69 -8.83
N VAL A 126 1.88 4.34 -8.59
CA VAL A 126 2.33 3.68 -7.37
C VAL A 126 3.11 4.67 -6.53
N GLU A 127 2.68 4.85 -5.28
CA GLU A 127 3.35 5.70 -4.30
C GLU A 127 3.97 4.84 -3.20
N PHE A 128 5.26 5.08 -2.92
CA PHE A 128 5.99 4.34 -1.90
C PHE A 128 6.17 5.15 -0.62
N PHE A 129 5.93 4.48 0.50
CA PHE A 129 6.15 4.98 1.83
C PHE A 129 7.26 4.19 2.49
N HIS A 130 8.24 4.88 3.06
CA HIS A 130 9.36 4.22 3.73
C HIS A 130 9.02 3.90 5.19
N ARG A 131 9.38 2.69 5.63
CA ARG A 131 9.31 2.25 7.02
C ARG A 131 10.51 1.37 7.36
N LYS A 132 11.42 1.89 8.18
CA LYS A 132 12.59 1.12 8.64
C LYS A 132 12.19 -0.14 9.42
N ASN A 133 11.33 0.03 10.43
CA ASN A 133 10.89 -1.06 11.30
C ASN A 133 9.56 -1.62 10.78
N MET A 134 9.63 -2.71 10.03
CA MET A 134 8.45 -3.38 9.46
C MET A 134 7.58 -4.00 10.56
N PRO A 135 6.25 -4.05 10.36
CA PRO A 135 5.35 -4.67 11.32
C PRO A 135 5.60 -6.18 11.42
N PRO A 136 5.14 -6.83 12.52
CA PRO A 136 5.07 -8.29 12.61
C PRO A 136 4.28 -8.89 11.43
N LEU A 137 4.66 -10.09 11.00
CA LEU A 137 3.97 -10.79 9.90
C LEU A 137 2.50 -11.06 10.20
N ASP A 138 2.14 -11.22 11.47
CA ASP A 138 0.77 -11.50 11.92
C ASP A 138 -0.18 -10.33 11.62
N MET A 139 0.35 -9.11 11.46
CA MET A 139 -0.41 -7.94 11.05
C MET A 139 -0.49 -7.78 9.53
N LEU A 140 0.07 -8.73 8.77
CA LEU A 140 0.06 -8.74 7.31
C LEU A 140 -0.77 -9.92 6.82
N GLN A 141 -1.89 -9.61 6.18
CA GLN A 141 -2.76 -10.59 5.56
C GLN A 141 -2.28 -10.90 4.15
N ARG A 142 -2.28 -12.19 3.79
CA ARG A 142 -2.13 -12.59 2.38
C ARG A 142 -3.46 -12.40 1.68
N ARG A 143 -3.54 -11.44 0.78
CA ARG A 143 -4.73 -11.24 -0.05
C ARG A 143 -4.48 -11.76 -1.45
N ARG A 144 -5.41 -12.58 -1.93
CA ARG A 144 -5.40 -13.09 -3.30
C ARG A 144 -5.91 -11.98 -4.22
N GLY A 145 -5.04 -11.50 -5.11
CA GLY A 145 -5.44 -10.83 -6.34
C GLY A 145 -6.00 -11.85 -7.33
N ASP A 146 -6.32 -11.43 -8.55
CA ASP A 146 -6.89 -12.35 -9.53
C ASP A 146 -5.85 -13.38 -10.01
N VAL A 147 -4.57 -13.02 -9.95
CA VAL A 147 -3.47 -13.84 -10.46
C VAL A 147 -2.37 -14.07 -9.43
N ALA A 148 -2.05 -13.09 -8.60
CA ALA A 148 -0.99 -13.17 -7.59
C ALA A 148 -1.53 -12.97 -6.17
N GLN A 149 -0.74 -13.34 -5.16
CA GLN A 149 -0.99 -12.93 -3.78
C GLN A 149 -0.17 -11.67 -3.47
N LEU A 150 -0.71 -10.81 -2.60
CA LEU A 150 0.02 -9.67 -2.06
C LEU A 150 -0.06 -9.65 -0.54
N ARG A 151 0.88 -8.94 0.07
CA ARG A 151 0.85 -8.63 1.51
C ARG A 151 0.03 -7.36 1.74
N LEU A 152 -1.06 -7.46 2.49
CA LEU A 152 -1.95 -6.35 2.85
C LEU A 152 -1.81 -6.08 4.35
N SER A 153 -1.76 -4.83 4.79
CA SER A 153 -1.88 -4.53 6.22
C SER A 153 -3.25 -4.96 6.75
N SER A 154 -3.31 -5.45 7.99
CA SER A 154 -4.58 -5.61 8.72
C SER A 154 -5.33 -4.28 8.83
N ALA A 155 -6.62 -4.31 9.16
CA ALA A 155 -7.41 -3.09 9.32
C ALA A 155 -6.83 -2.18 10.42
N LEU A 156 -6.36 -2.77 11.53
CA LEU A 156 -5.76 -2.03 12.64
C LEU A 156 -4.39 -1.43 12.26
N LEU A 157 -3.53 -2.18 11.55
CA LEU A 157 -2.28 -1.64 11.02
C LEU A 157 -2.53 -0.53 9.98
N THR A 158 -3.58 -0.67 9.17
CA THR A 158 -3.99 0.35 8.20
C THR A 158 -4.38 1.65 8.91
N ALA A 159 -5.14 1.56 10.01
CA ALA A 159 -5.50 2.71 10.83
C ALA A 159 -4.27 3.44 11.39
N VAL A 160 -3.27 2.70 11.85
CA VAL A 160 -1.97 3.26 12.28
C VAL A 160 -1.28 3.99 11.13
N ASP A 161 -1.25 3.40 9.94
CA ASP A 161 -0.56 3.98 8.80
C ASP A 161 -1.19 5.30 8.33
N LEU A 162 -2.53 5.41 8.33
CA LEU A 162 -3.25 6.66 8.01
C LEU A 162 -2.82 7.82 8.93
N LEU A 163 -2.55 7.52 10.20
CA LEU A 163 -2.16 8.51 11.22
C LEU A 163 -0.65 8.77 11.24
N ARG A 164 0.14 7.75 10.91
CA ARG A 164 1.60 7.84 10.82
C ARG A 164 2.04 8.68 9.62
N TYR A 165 1.41 8.47 8.47
CA TYR A 165 1.71 9.16 7.22
C TYR A 165 0.75 10.32 6.93
N ARG A 166 0.14 10.90 7.98
CA ARG A 166 -0.94 11.88 7.88
C ARG A 166 -0.65 13.11 7.01
N ARG A 167 0.61 13.50 6.81
CA ARG A 167 0.97 14.57 5.85
C ARG A 167 0.51 14.29 4.42
N HIS A 168 0.21 13.02 4.11
CA HIS A 168 -0.32 12.55 2.83
C HIS A 168 -1.84 12.33 2.85
N MET A 169 -2.53 12.66 3.94
CA MET A 169 -3.98 12.54 4.08
C MET A 169 -4.65 13.91 3.90
N ALA A 170 -5.84 13.91 3.30
CA ALA A 170 -6.54 15.13 2.91
C ALA A 170 -7.21 15.87 4.10
N SER A 171 -7.79 15.17 5.08
CA SER A 171 -8.46 15.79 6.24
C SER A 171 -8.56 14.84 7.44
N HIS A 172 -8.74 15.40 8.64
CA HIS A 172 -9.09 14.61 9.84
C HIS A 172 -10.45 13.92 9.71
N ASP A 173 -11.43 14.57 9.06
CA ASP A 173 -12.74 13.98 8.82
C ASP A 173 -12.67 12.76 7.92
N LEU A 174 -11.82 12.78 6.90
CA LEU A 174 -11.60 11.62 6.04
C LEU A 174 -11.05 10.45 6.86
N VAL A 175 -10.05 10.70 7.71
CA VAL A 175 -9.50 9.67 8.60
C VAL A 175 -10.59 9.12 9.52
N ARG A 176 -11.33 9.98 10.23
CA ARG A 176 -12.42 9.57 11.13
C ARG A 176 -13.45 8.69 10.40
N THR A 177 -13.87 9.12 9.21
CA THR A 177 -14.87 8.41 8.40
C THR A 177 -14.37 7.03 8.01
N MET A 178 -13.15 6.95 7.47
CA MET A 178 -12.55 5.67 7.06
C MET A 178 -12.33 4.73 8.25
N LEU A 179 -11.95 5.25 9.44
CA LEU A 179 -11.84 4.41 10.64
C LEU A 179 -13.19 3.85 11.05
N GLY A 180 -14.26 4.65 10.99
CA GLY A 180 -15.63 4.18 11.26
C GLY A 180 -16.09 3.09 10.29
N GLU A 181 -15.80 3.26 8.99
CA GLU A 181 -16.12 2.26 7.97
C GLU A 181 -15.34 0.94 8.14
N MET A 182 -14.08 1.01 8.60
CA MET A 182 -13.23 -0.17 8.82
C MET A 182 -13.36 -0.77 10.22
N ALA A 183 -14.06 -0.14 11.16
CA ALA A 183 -14.05 -0.53 12.57
C ALA A 183 -14.45 -1.99 12.79
N GLY A 184 -15.43 -2.49 12.02
CA GLY A 184 -15.88 -3.89 12.08
C GLY A 184 -14.86 -4.92 11.60
N CYS A 185 -13.78 -4.49 10.93
CA CYS A 185 -12.69 -5.36 10.48
C CYS A 185 -11.46 -5.30 11.38
N MET A 186 -11.46 -4.44 12.41
CA MET A 186 -10.31 -4.28 13.31
C MET A 186 -10.42 -5.25 14.49
N ASP A 187 -9.42 -6.12 14.62
CA ASP A 187 -9.33 -7.07 15.72
C ASP A 187 -8.60 -6.46 16.93
N VAL A 188 -9.27 -6.44 18.09
CA VAL A 188 -8.72 -5.97 19.36
C VAL A 188 -7.51 -6.82 19.78
N ALA A 189 -7.47 -8.10 19.41
CA ALA A 189 -6.35 -9.00 19.71
C ALA A 189 -5.04 -8.56 19.03
N GLU A 190 -5.10 -7.72 17.99
CA GLU A 190 -3.91 -7.16 17.35
C GLU A 190 -3.32 -5.94 18.11
N VAL A 191 -4.03 -5.35 19.08
CA VAL A 191 -3.55 -4.15 19.80
C VAL A 191 -2.19 -4.36 20.48
N PRO A 192 -1.90 -5.48 21.17
CA PRO A 192 -0.59 -5.72 21.75
C PRO A 192 0.54 -5.73 20.72
N LEU A 193 0.27 -6.16 19.48
CA LEU A 193 1.25 -6.17 18.41
C LEU A 193 1.70 -4.74 18.08
N LEU A 194 0.78 -3.76 18.07
CA LEU A 194 1.08 -2.36 17.77
C LEU A 194 2.13 -1.74 18.70
N LEU A 195 2.07 -2.07 19.99
CA LEU A 195 2.84 -1.41 21.04
C LEU A 195 4.35 -1.56 20.83
N GLY A 196 4.80 -2.67 20.25
CA GLY A 196 6.22 -2.96 20.05
C GLY A 196 6.88 -2.17 18.92
N PHE A 197 6.11 -1.55 18.02
CA PHE A 197 6.67 -0.93 16.82
C PHE A 197 5.99 0.38 16.38
N THR A 198 4.98 0.85 17.12
CA THR A 198 4.25 2.09 16.86
C THR A 198 4.59 3.14 17.92
N PRO A 199 5.00 4.37 17.52
CA PRO A 199 5.23 5.44 18.49
C PRO A 199 3.98 5.78 19.30
N VAL A 200 4.15 6.05 20.60
CA VAL A 200 3.05 6.44 21.51
C VAL A 200 2.22 7.61 20.95
N SER A 201 2.85 8.60 20.32
CA SER A 201 2.14 9.73 19.69
C SER A 201 1.19 9.34 18.55
N VAL A 202 1.46 8.24 17.87
CA VAL A 202 0.55 7.68 16.86
C VAL A 202 -0.59 6.92 17.54
N LEU A 203 -0.30 6.18 18.62
CA LEU A 203 -1.32 5.47 19.40
C LEU A 203 -2.30 6.43 20.08
N GLN A 204 -1.81 7.56 20.62
CA GLN A 204 -2.64 8.63 21.19
C GLN A 204 -3.65 9.18 20.17
N ARG A 205 -3.17 9.45 18.94
CA ARG A 205 -4.04 9.88 17.84
C ARG A 205 -5.02 8.79 17.42
N LEU A 206 -4.55 7.54 17.36
CA LEU A 206 -5.38 6.41 16.96
C LEU A 206 -6.54 6.24 17.92
N GLY A 207 -6.25 6.19 19.22
CA GLY A 207 -7.26 6.11 20.25
C GLY A 207 -8.27 7.26 20.19
N TYR A 208 -7.81 8.49 20.02
CA TYR A 208 -8.69 9.65 19.86
C TYR A 208 -9.64 9.50 18.66
N PHE A 209 -9.13 9.11 17.49
CA PHE A 209 -9.99 8.93 16.32
C PHE A 209 -10.90 7.69 16.41
N LEU A 210 -10.50 6.64 17.13
CA LEU A 210 -11.35 5.48 17.40
C LEU A 210 -12.50 5.83 18.33
N ASP A 211 -12.27 6.65 19.36
CA ASP A 211 -13.34 7.21 20.20
C ASP A 211 -14.35 8.00 19.35
N LEU A 212 -13.86 8.88 18.47
CA LEU A 212 -14.71 9.65 17.55
C LEU A 212 -15.43 8.78 16.52
N ALA A 213 -14.86 7.63 16.16
CA ALA A 213 -15.46 6.67 15.24
C ALA A 213 -16.42 5.70 15.96
N GLY A 214 -16.56 5.79 17.29
CA GLY A 214 -17.42 4.90 18.09
C GLY A 214 -16.82 3.51 18.37
N ALA A 215 -15.55 3.29 18.02
CA ALA A 215 -14.84 2.02 18.22
C ALA A 215 -14.29 1.89 19.66
N LYS A 216 -15.20 1.96 20.65
CA LYS A 216 -14.86 2.09 22.08
C LYS A 216 -13.95 0.99 22.60
N GLN A 217 -14.23 -0.29 22.30
CA GLN A 217 -13.42 -1.40 22.81
C GLN A 217 -11.94 -1.30 22.40
N LEU A 218 -11.68 -0.92 21.14
CA LEU A 218 -10.32 -0.69 20.65
C LEU A 218 -9.68 0.52 21.34
N ALA A 219 -10.43 1.62 21.47
CA ALA A 219 -9.98 2.82 22.15
C ALA A 219 -9.65 2.57 23.63
N ASP A 220 -10.50 1.87 24.36
CA ASP A 220 -10.29 1.48 25.76
C ASP A 220 -9.03 0.63 25.90
N THR A 221 -8.89 -0.41 25.08
CA THR A 221 -7.72 -1.30 25.09
C THR A 221 -6.42 -0.55 24.79
N ILE A 222 -6.42 0.39 23.84
CA ILE A 222 -5.24 1.22 23.54
C ILE A 222 -4.93 2.15 24.72
N ALA A 223 -5.96 2.79 25.31
CA ALA A 223 -5.79 3.72 26.42
C ALA A 223 -5.12 3.04 27.62
N GLU A 224 -5.61 1.86 28.02
CA GLU A 224 -5.05 1.05 29.10
C GLU A 224 -3.57 0.71 28.87
N ARG A 225 -3.18 0.47 27.61
CA ARG A 225 -1.82 0.06 27.24
C ARG A 225 -0.83 1.22 27.13
N ILE A 226 -1.30 2.44 26.94
CA ILE A 226 -0.44 3.64 26.83
C ILE A 226 -0.52 4.55 28.07
N ASP A 227 -1.30 4.16 29.08
CA ASP A 227 -1.46 4.90 30.32
C ASP A 227 -0.11 5.05 31.04
N GLY A 228 0.10 6.22 31.66
CA GLY A 228 1.34 6.56 32.37
C GLY A 228 2.58 6.89 31.52
N ALA A 229 2.62 6.55 30.22
CA ALA A 229 3.79 6.76 29.35
C ALA A 229 3.66 7.95 28.36
N SER A 230 2.50 8.61 28.34
CA SER A 230 2.09 9.47 27.23
C SER A 230 2.28 10.96 27.53
N ARG A 231 3.27 11.59 26.88
CA ARG A 231 3.42 13.07 26.88
C ARG A 231 2.36 13.71 25.98
N PRO A 232 1.89 14.94 26.28
CA PRO A 232 1.00 15.66 25.38
C PRO A 232 1.53 15.75 23.95
N THR A 233 0.69 15.39 22.97
CA THR A 233 1.02 15.47 21.55
C THR A 233 -0.02 16.30 20.79
N GLY A 234 0.41 16.99 19.74
CA GLY A 234 -0.53 17.66 18.86
C GLY A 234 -1.30 16.63 18.02
N LEU A 235 -2.59 16.90 17.79
CA LEU A 235 -3.27 16.32 16.63
C LEU A 235 -2.45 16.67 15.39
N GLY A 236 -1.88 17.88 15.31
CA GLY A 236 -0.99 18.37 14.26
C GLY A 236 -1.76 18.74 12.99
N PRO A 237 -1.16 19.49 12.06
CA PRO A 237 -1.94 20.15 11.01
C PRO A 237 -2.48 19.14 9.99
N VAL A 238 -3.73 19.33 9.60
CA VAL A 238 -4.29 18.90 8.30
C VAL A 238 -5.18 20.03 7.79
N GLY A 239 -4.56 21.08 7.25
CA GLY A 239 -5.26 22.25 6.67
C GLY A 239 -5.93 23.18 7.70
N HIS A 240 -5.66 24.48 7.57
CA HIS A 240 -6.07 25.60 8.44
C HIS A 240 -5.78 25.49 9.94
N THR A 241 -4.77 26.25 10.38
CA THR A 241 -4.52 26.55 11.79
C THR A 241 -5.59 27.49 12.32
N SER A 242 -6.48 26.99 13.17
CA SER A 242 -7.33 27.85 14.02
C SER A 242 -6.44 28.70 14.95
N LYS A 243 -6.83 29.96 15.19
CA LYS A 243 -6.18 30.86 16.16
C LYS A 243 -6.55 30.55 17.63
N ALA A 244 -7.47 29.61 17.86
CA ALA A 244 -7.90 29.23 19.21
C ALA A 244 -6.82 28.41 19.94
N LYS A 245 -6.75 28.56 21.27
CA LYS A 245 -5.92 27.66 22.10
C LYS A 245 -6.50 26.24 21.99
N PRO A 246 -5.71 25.23 21.56
CA PRO A 246 -6.22 23.88 21.41
C PRO A 246 -6.60 23.28 22.76
N ALA A 247 -7.76 22.64 22.84
CA ALA A 247 -8.19 21.92 24.04
C ALA A 247 -7.34 20.66 24.23
N LEU A 248 -7.03 20.32 25.49
CA LEU A 248 -6.32 19.08 25.80
C LEU A 248 -7.34 17.98 26.08
N GLU A 249 -7.42 17.02 25.17
CA GLU A 249 -8.11 15.75 25.37
C GLU A 249 -7.32 14.92 26.39
N ARG A 250 -7.71 15.02 27.67
CA ARG A 250 -6.93 14.46 28.79
C ARG A 250 -6.70 12.96 28.67
N ARG A 251 -7.71 12.23 28.20
CA ARG A 251 -7.63 10.78 27.97
C ARG A 251 -6.49 10.41 27.03
N TRP A 252 -6.31 11.18 25.97
CA TRP A 252 -5.33 10.90 24.92
C TRP A 252 -4.06 11.73 25.05
N GLN A 253 -4.01 12.65 26.01
CA GLN A 253 -2.98 13.67 26.13
C GLN A 253 -2.76 14.34 24.77
N LEU A 254 -3.86 14.80 24.15
CA LEU A 254 -3.86 15.24 22.76
C LEU A 254 -4.46 16.64 22.61
N PHE A 255 -3.72 17.55 21.97
CA PHE A 255 -4.22 18.89 21.65
C PHE A 255 -5.11 18.82 20.40
N SER A 256 -6.43 18.94 20.57
CA SER A 256 -7.43 19.01 19.50
C SER A 256 -7.58 20.46 19.01
N GLN A 257 -7.73 20.65 17.69
CA GLN A 257 -7.92 21.97 17.05
C GLN A 257 -9.39 22.27 16.83
#